data_AF-A0A176YFN4-F1
#
_entry.id   AF-A0A176YFN4-F1
#
_cell.length_a   1.000
_cell.length_b   1.000
_cell.length_c   1.000
_cell.angle_alpha   90.00
_cell.angle_beta   90.00
_cell.angle_gamma   90.00
#
_symmetry.space_group_name_H-M   'P 1'
#
loop_
_entity.id
_entity.type
_entity.pdbx_description
1 polymer ?
#
loop_
_entity_poly.entity_id
_entity_poly.type
_entity_poly.pdbx_seq_one_letter_code
_entity_poly.pdbx_strand_id
1 'polypeptide(L)'
;MTQLVRYETARAALAEARSVDEVKDIRDKSEAMRAYARMAKDTQLEIDATELRLRAERRLGIMLSQQELHRGGRPSKTGSSEEPVLTLADVGIDKKLSSRAQRIGGVGEQAFEAMVESVRDRIAKGDRVPLDIAATDKKERRAERERELAARQTALPDKRYGVIYADPEWRFEVYSRDTGMDRAADNHYPTSSTEDICNRPVADIAADDCVLFLWATVPMLPDALRVMDAWDFRYKSHCIWAKDRIGTGYWFRNQHEILLVGTRGNVPAPAMGTQVESLVDAPVGRHSEKPEKFYQLIERYFPSLPKIELNARAARPGWDAWGYEAPIGTEAA
;
A
#
# COMPACT_ATOMS: atom_id res chain seq x y z
N MET A 1 49.18 -17.69 -15.21
CA MET A 1 47.81 -17.18 -15.44
C MET A 1 47.42 -16.35 -14.21
N THR A 2 47.16 -15.06 -14.36
CA THR A 2 46.86 -14.14 -13.24
C THR A 2 45.43 -14.38 -12.69
N GLN A 3 45.13 -13.90 -11.48
CA GLN A 3 43.79 -14.02 -10.87
C GLN A 3 42.70 -13.37 -11.75
N LEU A 4 42.97 -12.19 -12.30
CA LEU A 4 42.06 -11.48 -13.22
C LEU A 4 41.72 -12.32 -14.47
N VAL A 5 42.71 -13.01 -15.05
CA VAL A 5 42.49 -13.88 -16.22
C VAL A 5 41.60 -15.07 -15.89
N ARG A 6 41.71 -15.63 -14.67
CA ARG A 6 40.84 -16.72 -14.21
C ARG A 6 39.40 -16.25 -14.00
N TYR A 7 39.21 -15.05 -13.47
CA TYR A 7 37.89 -14.44 -13.28
C TYR A 7 37.18 -14.18 -14.61
N GLU A 8 37.86 -13.54 -15.58
CA GLU A 8 37.27 -13.26 -16.90
C GLU A 8 36.94 -14.55 -17.66
N THR A 9 37.78 -15.58 -17.56
CA THR A 9 37.49 -16.91 -18.12
C THR A 9 36.23 -17.52 -17.50
N ALA A 10 36.05 -17.37 -16.18
CA ALA A 10 34.88 -17.90 -15.49
C ALA A 10 33.58 -17.12 -15.82
N ARG A 11 33.67 -15.80 -16.06
CA ARG A 11 32.55 -15.00 -16.58
C ARG A 11 32.14 -15.43 -17.99
N ALA A 12 33.11 -15.67 -18.87
CA ALA A 12 32.85 -16.17 -20.22
C ALA A 12 32.16 -17.54 -20.18
N ALA A 13 32.66 -18.47 -19.35
CA ALA A 13 32.05 -19.77 -19.15
C ALA A 13 30.59 -19.67 -18.64
N LEU A 14 30.31 -18.74 -17.72
CA LEU A 14 28.94 -18.49 -17.27
C LEU A 14 28.05 -17.90 -18.37
N ALA A 15 28.60 -17.04 -19.23
CA ALA A 15 27.88 -16.47 -20.37
C ALA A 15 27.54 -17.52 -21.43
N GLU A 16 28.38 -18.54 -21.60
CA GLU A 16 28.22 -19.62 -22.56
C GLU A 16 27.35 -20.77 -22.07
N ALA A 17 27.20 -20.94 -20.74
CA ALA A 17 26.40 -22.00 -20.12
C ALA A 17 24.95 -22.01 -20.66
N ARG A 18 24.50 -23.16 -21.17
CA ARG A 18 23.18 -23.35 -21.81
C ARG A 18 22.22 -24.18 -20.96
N SER A 19 22.72 -24.86 -19.93
CA SER A 19 21.88 -25.64 -19.01
C SER A 19 21.89 -25.08 -17.60
N VAL A 20 20.83 -25.40 -16.86
CA VAL A 20 20.68 -25.06 -15.44
C VAL A 20 21.79 -25.72 -14.60
N ASP A 21 22.20 -26.94 -14.95
CA ASP A 21 23.27 -27.69 -14.26
C ASP A 21 24.64 -27.04 -14.43
N GLU A 22 24.96 -26.56 -15.64
CA GLU A 22 26.22 -25.83 -15.90
C GLU A 22 26.29 -24.54 -15.08
N VAL A 23 25.21 -23.77 -15.04
CA VAL A 23 25.14 -22.53 -14.24
C VAL A 23 25.26 -22.84 -12.74
N LYS A 24 24.62 -23.91 -12.27
CA LYS A 24 24.69 -24.37 -10.89
C LYS A 24 26.10 -24.80 -10.50
N ASP A 25 26.79 -25.56 -11.34
CA ASP A 25 28.17 -25.97 -11.11
C ASP A 25 29.12 -24.77 -10.96
N ILE A 26 28.99 -23.77 -11.84
CA ILE A 26 29.75 -22.51 -11.74
C ILE A 26 29.43 -21.78 -10.42
N ARG A 27 28.15 -21.72 -10.02
CA ARG A 27 27.73 -21.12 -8.75
C ARG A 27 28.38 -21.83 -7.56
N ASP A 28 28.37 -23.15 -7.53
CA ASP A 28 28.86 -23.94 -6.40
C ASP A 28 30.39 -23.86 -6.29
N LYS A 29 31.10 -23.89 -7.43
CA LYS A 29 32.54 -23.62 -7.49
C LYS A 29 32.89 -22.22 -6.99
N SER A 30 32.07 -21.22 -7.34
CA SER A 30 32.26 -19.83 -6.89
C SER A 30 32.06 -19.71 -5.37
N GLU A 31 31.07 -20.39 -4.79
CA GLU A 31 30.87 -20.41 -3.34
C GLU A 31 32.03 -21.09 -2.60
N ALA A 32 32.52 -22.21 -3.13
CA ALA A 32 33.69 -22.89 -2.56
C ALA A 32 34.95 -22.00 -2.61
N MET A 33 35.17 -21.31 -3.74
CA MET A 33 36.28 -20.38 -3.92
C MET A 33 36.21 -19.19 -2.96
N ARG A 34 35.02 -18.63 -2.77
CA ARG A 34 34.76 -17.56 -1.80
C ARG A 34 35.07 -17.99 -0.36
N ALA A 35 34.64 -19.20 0.02
CA ALA A 35 34.93 -19.75 1.35
C ALA A 35 36.44 -19.94 1.58
N TYR A 36 37.15 -20.44 0.56
CA TYR A 36 38.61 -20.55 0.58
C TYR A 36 39.29 -19.18 0.68
N ALA A 37 38.88 -18.20 -0.13
CA ALA A 37 39.42 -16.85 -0.14
C ALA A 37 39.35 -16.18 1.24
N ARG A 38 38.24 -16.37 1.95
CA ARG A 38 38.08 -15.90 3.34
C ARG A 38 39.08 -16.51 4.30
N MET A 39 39.30 -17.82 4.21
CA MET A 39 40.28 -18.51 5.05
C MET A 39 41.70 -18.05 4.75
N ALA A 40 41.99 -17.82 3.46
CA ALA A 40 43.28 -17.31 2.98
C ALA A 40 43.48 -15.80 3.21
N LYS A 41 42.43 -15.08 3.62
CA LYS A 41 42.38 -13.61 3.70
C LYS A 41 42.74 -12.93 2.37
N ASP A 42 42.33 -13.55 1.26
CA ASP A 42 42.47 -12.99 -0.09
C ASP A 42 41.21 -12.20 -0.44
N THR A 43 41.26 -10.89 -0.19
CA THR A 43 40.11 -9.99 -0.42
C THR A 43 39.71 -9.92 -1.89
N GLN A 44 40.67 -9.89 -2.81
CA GLN A 44 40.36 -9.79 -4.25
C GLN A 44 39.67 -11.06 -4.74
N LEU A 45 40.17 -12.22 -4.34
CA LEU A 45 39.55 -13.50 -4.67
C LEU A 45 38.16 -13.64 -4.02
N GLU A 46 37.95 -13.10 -2.81
CA GLU A 46 36.63 -13.08 -2.17
C GLU A 46 35.64 -12.22 -2.97
N ILE A 47 36.07 -11.03 -3.42
CA ILE A 47 35.27 -10.13 -4.26
C ILE A 47 34.85 -10.84 -5.55
N ASP A 48 35.83 -11.34 -6.30
CA ASP A 48 35.63 -11.94 -7.62
C ASP A 48 34.74 -13.20 -7.53
N ALA A 49 34.98 -14.06 -6.54
CA ALA A 49 34.16 -15.25 -6.31
C ALA A 49 32.74 -14.91 -5.86
N THR A 50 32.56 -13.85 -5.06
CA THR A 50 31.23 -13.41 -4.63
C THR A 50 30.41 -12.85 -5.78
N GLU A 51 31.03 -12.01 -6.62
CA GLU A 51 30.39 -11.46 -7.81
C GLU A 51 29.99 -12.56 -8.79
N LEU A 52 30.91 -13.48 -9.10
CA LEU A 52 30.64 -14.58 -10.03
C LEU A 52 29.49 -15.45 -9.55
N ARG A 53 29.43 -15.72 -8.25
CA ARG A 53 28.32 -16.44 -7.62
C ARG A 53 26.98 -15.71 -7.77
N LEU A 54 26.95 -14.39 -7.56
CA LEU A 54 25.74 -13.57 -7.72
C LEU A 54 25.25 -13.56 -9.18
N ARG A 55 26.17 -13.42 -10.13
CA ARG A 55 25.87 -13.49 -11.57
C ARG A 55 25.34 -14.88 -11.96
N ALA A 56 25.93 -15.94 -11.41
CA ALA A 56 25.44 -17.30 -11.65
C ALA A 56 24.03 -17.51 -11.07
N GLU A 57 23.76 -17.05 -9.85
CA GLU A 57 22.41 -17.12 -9.26
C GLU A 57 21.37 -16.29 -10.04
N ARG A 58 21.76 -15.12 -10.59
CA ARG A 58 20.90 -14.34 -11.49
C ARG A 58 20.54 -15.11 -12.75
N ARG A 59 21.55 -15.64 -13.45
CA ARG A 59 21.36 -16.40 -14.69
C ARG A 59 20.49 -17.64 -14.44
N LEU A 60 20.74 -18.32 -13.32
CA LEU A 60 19.93 -19.44 -12.86
C LEU A 60 18.46 -19.03 -12.70
N GLY A 61 18.19 -17.88 -12.08
CA GLY A 61 16.85 -17.34 -11.90
C GLY A 61 16.12 -17.05 -13.21
N ILE A 62 16.84 -16.46 -14.17
CA ILE A 62 16.30 -16.16 -15.51
C ILE A 62 15.94 -17.47 -16.23
N MET A 63 16.84 -18.46 -16.24
CA MET A 63 16.59 -19.77 -16.85
C MET A 63 15.39 -20.49 -16.20
N LEU A 64 15.33 -20.50 -14.86
CA LEU A 64 14.24 -21.11 -14.11
C LEU A 64 12.89 -20.38 -14.31
N SER A 65 12.89 -19.12 -14.75
CA SER A 65 11.66 -18.38 -15.08
C SER A 65 11.16 -18.66 -16.50
N GLN A 66 12.04 -19.12 -17.39
CA GLN A 66 11.73 -19.45 -18.79
C GLN A 66 11.36 -20.93 -18.98
N GLN A 67 11.66 -21.80 -18.02
CA GLN A 67 11.25 -23.20 -18.02
C GLN A 67 9.88 -23.37 -17.34
N GLU A 68 8.97 -24.11 -17.97
CA GLU A 68 7.75 -24.60 -17.31
C GLU A 68 8.14 -25.72 -16.33
N LEU A 69 8.50 -25.35 -15.09
CA LEU A 69 8.81 -26.31 -14.03
C LEU A 69 7.56 -26.56 -13.18
N HIS A 70 7.20 -27.82 -12.94
CA HIS A 70 6.07 -28.17 -12.10
C HIS A 70 6.25 -27.63 -10.67
N ARG A 71 5.30 -26.82 -10.22
CA ARG A 71 5.16 -26.38 -8.82
C ARG A 71 4.64 -27.55 -8.00
N GLY A 72 5.52 -28.50 -7.67
CA GLY A 72 5.24 -29.77 -6.96
C GLY A 72 3.92 -29.78 -6.17
N GLY A 73 2.88 -30.28 -6.84
CA GLY A 73 1.56 -30.55 -6.27
C GLY A 73 1.36 -32.06 -6.12
N ARG A 74 0.38 -32.45 -5.30
CA ARG A 74 0.01 -33.86 -5.11
C ARG A 74 -0.49 -34.44 -6.45
N PRO A 75 -0.03 -35.63 -6.90
CA PRO A 75 -0.41 -36.16 -8.20
C PRO A 75 -1.93 -36.36 -8.30
N SER A 76 -2.53 -35.92 -9.42
CA SER A 76 -3.91 -36.25 -9.75
C SER A 76 -4.07 -37.75 -9.97
N LYS A 77 -5.16 -38.35 -9.49
CA LYS A 77 -5.46 -39.79 -9.63
C LYS A 77 -5.97 -40.18 -11.03
N THR A 78 -6.07 -39.24 -11.96
CA THR A 78 -6.50 -39.52 -13.34
C THR A 78 -5.31 -39.43 -14.27
N GLY A 79 -4.95 -40.57 -14.86
CA GLY A 79 -3.86 -40.67 -15.82
C GLY A 79 -4.13 -39.85 -17.07
N SER A 80 -3.39 -38.76 -17.24
CA SER A 80 -3.09 -38.19 -18.55
C SER A 80 -1.60 -38.42 -18.83
N SER A 81 -1.33 -38.86 -20.05
CA SER A 81 -0.01 -38.95 -20.66
C SER A 81 0.53 -37.56 -20.96
N GLU A 82 0.96 -36.83 -19.94
CA GLU A 82 1.78 -35.62 -20.11
C GLU A 82 3.26 -36.00 -20.07
N GLU A 83 4.06 -35.44 -20.97
CA GLU A 83 5.51 -35.63 -20.97
C GLU A 83 6.11 -35.29 -19.59
N PRO A 84 7.15 -36.00 -19.13
CA PRO A 84 7.70 -35.80 -17.80
C PRO A 84 8.31 -34.40 -17.68
N VAL A 85 7.56 -33.47 -17.07
CA VAL A 85 8.04 -32.14 -16.73
C VAL A 85 9.05 -32.27 -15.58
N LEU A 86 10.29 -31.83 -15.82
CA LEU A 86 11.38 -31.88 -14.85
C LEU A 86 11.00 -31.18 -13.54
N THR A 87 11.29 -31.82 -12.40
CA THR A 87 11.15 -31.20 -11.08
C THR A 87 12.44 -30.47 -10.68
N LEU A 88 12.35 -29.52 -9.74
CA LEU A 88 13.54 -28.85 -9.19
C LEU A 88 14.59 -29.82 -8.62
N ALA A 89 14.15 -30.98 -8.12
CA ALA A 89 15.02 -32.02 -7.58
C ALA A 89 15.78 -32.76 -8.69
N ASP A 90 15.16 -32.95 -9.87
CA ASP A 90 15.79 -33.60 -11.03
C ASP A 90 16.94 -32.77 -11.61
N VAL A 91 16.90 -31.46 -11.38
CA VAL A 91 17.95 -30.50 -11.78
C VAL A 91 18.89 -30.16 -10.60
N GLY A 92 18.82 -30.91 -9.51
CA GLY A 92 19.70 -30.77 -8.34
C GLY A 92 19.58 -29.45 -7.56
N ILE A 93 18.50 -28.67 -7.74
CA ILE A 93 18.30 -27.37 -7.11
C ILE A 93 17.28 -27.47 -5.98
N ASP A 94 17.68 -27.06 -4.77
CA ASP A 94 16.74 -26.97 -3.66
C ASP A 94 15.77 -25.78 -3.81
N LYS A 95 14.63 -25.85 -3.12
CA LYS A 95 13.59 -24.80 -3.16
C LYS A 95 14.09 -23.42 -2.70
N LYS A 96 15.07 -23.37 -1.79
CA LYS A 96 15.61 -22.10 -1.26
C LYS A 96 16.50 -21.43 -2.31
N LEU A 97 17.37 -22.20 -2.96
CA LEU A 97 18.20 -21.74 -4.07
C LEU A 97 17.34 -21.29 -5.25
N SER A 98 16.33 -22.08 -5.63
CA SER A 98 15.39 -21.72 -6.70
C SER A 98 14.67 -20.39 -6.41
N SER A 99 14.08 -20.26 -5.21
CA SER A 99 13.38 -19.03 -4.81
C SER A 99 14.30 -17.82 -4.77
N ARG A 100 15.54 -17.97 -4.27
CA ARG A 100 16.52 -16.88 -4.26
C ARG A 100 16.95 -16.51 -5.68
N ALA A 101 17.32 -17.48 -6.50
CA ALA A 101 17.76 -17.28 -7.87
C ALA A 101 16.70 -16.55 -8.70
N GLN A 102 15.44 -17.04 -8.70
CA GLN A 102 14.33 -16.42 -9.45
C GLN A 102 14.08 -14.95 -9.03
N ARG A 103 14.22 -14.61 -7.74
CA ARG A 103 14.14 -13.21 -7.28
C ARG A 103 15.26 -12.36 -7.88
N ILE A 104 16.51 -12.83 -7.82
CA ILE A 104 17.67 -12.11 -8.38
C ILE A 104 17.53 -11.97 -9.90
N GLY A 105 17.02 -13.00 -10.58
CA GLY A 105 16.73 -12.99 -12.01
C GLY A 105 15.69 -11.94 -12.41
N GLY A 106 14.72 -11.66 -11.54
CA GLY A 106 13.68 -10.64 -11.76
C GLY A 106 14.11 -9.19 -11.52
N VAL A 107 15.30 -8.95 -10.94
CA VAL A 107 15.83 -7.59 -10.74
C VAL A 107 16.24 -6.99 -12.09
N GLY A 108 15.94 -5.72 -12.36
CA GLY A 108 16.40 -5.03 -13.57
C GLY A 108 17.94 -5.01 -13.68
N GLU A 109 18.49 -5.03 -14.89
CA GLU A 109 19.94 -5.12 -15.12
C GLU A 109 20.72 -4.00 -14.43
N GLN A 110 20.26 -2.75 -14.54
CA GLN A 110 20.89 -1.60 -13.88
C GLN A 110 20.92 -1.73 -12.36
N ALA A 111 19.81 -2.17 -11.74
CA ALA A 111 19.73 -2.38 -10.30
C ALA A 111 20.61 -3.55 -9.85
N PHE A 112 20.76 -4.58 -10.69
CA PHE A 112 21.65 -5.69 -10.41
C PHE A 112 23.13 -5.30 -10.47
N GLU A 113 23.56 -4.52 -11.47
CA GLU A 113 24.96 -4.06 -11.53
C GLU A 113 25.31 -3.13 -10.36
N ALA A 114 24.40 -2.22 -9.97
CA ALA A 114 24.58 -1.39 -8.78
C ALA A 114 24.70 -2.21 -7.49
N MET A 115 23.93 -3.31 -7.40
CA MET A 115 24.02 -4.25 -6.29
C MET A 115 25.35 -4.99 -6.25
N VAL A 116 25.84 -5.47 -7.40
CA VAL A 116 27.16 -6.11 -7.50
C VAL A 116 28.25 -5.16 -7.02
N GLU A 117 28.22 -3.90 -7.45
CA GLU A 117 29.20 -2.89 -7.03
C GLU A 117 29.14 -2.62 -5.53
N SER A 118 27.96 -2.46 -4.96
CA SER A 118 27.76 -2.31 -3.50
C SER A 118 28.32 -3.49 -2.71
N VAL A 119 28.17 -4.72 -3.22
CA VAL A 119 28.73 -5.92 -2.60
C VAL A 119 30.27 -5.92 -2.67
N ARG A 120 30.86 -5.56 -3.82
CA ARG A 120 32.31 -5.44 -4.00
C ARG A 120 32.90 -4.45 -2.98
N ASP A 121 32.30 -3.27 -2.87
CA ASP A 121 32.68 -2.21 -1.93
C ASP A 121 32.66 -2.66 -0.47
N ARG A 122 31.61 -3.38 -0.07
CA ARG A 122 31.46 -3.85 1.30
C ARG A 122 32.50 -4.90 1.67
N ILE A 123 32.79 -5.84 0.76
CA ILE A 123 33.86 -6.84 0.99
C ILE A 123 35.22 -6.15 1.07
N ALA A 124 35.49 -5.16 0.21
CA ALA A 124 36.71 -4.35 0.28
C ALA A 124 36.87 -3.62 1.62
N LYS A 125 35.76 -3.18 2.23
CA LYS A 125 35.71 -2.56 3.57
C LYS A 125 35.79 -3.57 4.74
N GLY A 126 35.82 -4.87 4.44
CA GLY A 126 35.86 -5.94 5.46
C GLY A 126 34.50 -6.29 6.07
N ASP A 127 33.40 -5.78 5.50
CA ASP A 127 32.06 -6.08 5.99
C ASP A 127 31.65 -7.52 5.65
N ARG A 128 30.95 -8.16 6.59
CA ARG A 128 30.19 -9.36 6.27
C ARG A 128 29.01 -8.99 5.39
N VAL A 129 29.05 -9.40 4.12
CA VAL A 129 27.92 -9.27 3.19
C VAL A 129 27.02 -10.51 3.30
N PRO A 130 25.77 -10.37 3.81
CA PRO A 130 24.77 -11.39 3.65
C PRO A 130 24.41 -11.46 2.17
N LEU A 131 24.46 -12.67 1.61
CA LEU A 131 24.14 -12.92 0.20
C LEU A 131 22.63 -13.05 -0.06
N ASP A 132 21.81 -12.76 0.94
CA ASP A 132 20.36 -12.75 0.82
C ASP A 132 19.86 -11.33 0.55
N ILE A 133 19.66 -11.07 -0.74
CA ILE A 133 19.16 -9.80 -1.29
C ILE A 133 17.76 -9.46 -0.73
N ALA A 134 17.01 -10.45 -0.25
CA ALA A 134 15.69 -10.22 0.34
C ALA A 134 15.72 -9.38 1.64
N ALA A 135 16.84 -9.38 2.37
CA ALA A 135 16.96 -8.63 3.63
C ALA A 135 17.23 -7.13 3.39
N THR A 136 18.04 -6.79 2.38
CA THR A 136 18.39 -5.40 2.04
C THR A 136 17.22 -4.69 1.36
N ASP A 137 16.60 -5.32 0.35
CA ASP A 137 15.41 -4.79 -0.32
C ASP A 137 14.22 -4.60 0.63
N LYS A 138 14.06 -5.46 1.64
CA LYS A 138 12.96 -5.33 2.60
C LYS A 138 13.14 -4.12 3.52
N LYS A 139 14.37 -3.78 3.88
CA LYS A 139 14.67 -2.62 4.73
C LYS A 139 14.46 -1.31 3.97
N GLU A 140 14.91 -1.24 2.72
CA GLU A 140 14.74 -0.06 1.87
C GLU A 140 13.28 0.14 1.46
N ARG A 141 12.58 -0.92 1.02
CA ARG A 141 11.13 -0.84 0.75
C ARG A 141 10.32 -0.46 1.99
N ARG A 142 10.71 -0.94 3.18
CA ARG A 142 10.08 -0.51 4.44
C ARG A 142 10.33 0.97 4.70
N ALA A 143 11.56 1.45 4.54
CA ALA A 143 11.91 2.85 4.79
C ALA A 143 11.25 3.81 3.77
N GLU A 144 11.15 3.39 2.51
CA GLU A 144 10.39 4.11 1.48
C GLU A 144 8.90 4.13 1.81
N ARG A 145 8.32 2.98 2.17
CA ARG A 145 6.92 2.91 2.59
C ARG A 145 6.63 3.72 3.86
N GLU A 146 7.57 3.76 4.80
CA GLU A 146 7.48 4.56 6.03
C GLU A 146 7.54 6.06 5.70
N ARG A 147 8.40 6.48 4.77
CA ARG A 147 8.45 7.87 4.27
C ARG A 147 7.17 8.25 3.52
N GLU A 148 6.64 7.37 2.67
CA GLU A 148 5.35 7.58 2.00
C GLU A 148 4.20 7.72 3.01
N LEU A 149 4.15 6.85 4.01
CA LEU A 149 3.14 6.89 5.06
C LEU A 149 3.26 8.15 5.91
N ALA A 150 4.48 8.52 6.32
CA ALA A 150 4.73 9.74 7.08
C ALA A 150 4.35 11.00 6.28
N ALA A 151 4.64 11.05 4.97
CA ALA A 151 4.26 12.17 4.12
C ALA A 151 2.74 12.32 3.94
N ARG A 152 1.99 11.21 4.04
CA ARG A 152 0.51 11.21 3.93
C ARG A 152 -0.21 11.32 5.28
N GLN A 153 0.50 11.09 6.39
CA GLN A 153 -0.01 11.34 7.74
C GLN A 153 0.19 12.81 8.08
N THR A 154 -0.72 13.64 7.60
CA THR A 154 -0.72 15.06 7.91
C THR A 154 -1.33 15.28 9.30
N ALA A 155 -0.66 16.05 10.17
CA ALA A 155 -1.32 16.55 11.37
C ALA A 155 -2.53 17.42 10.99
N LEU A 156 -3.53 17.51 11.87
CA LEU A 156 -4.59 18.51 11.68
C LEU A 156 -3.97 19.92 11.73
N PRO A 157 -4.51 20.89 10.98
CA PRO A 157 -3.98 22.25 10.93
C PRO A 157 -4.23 23.00 12.25
N ASP A 158 -3.38 23.98 12.57
CA ASP A 158 -3.54 24.86 13.75
C ASP A 158 -4.65 25.93 13.60
N LYS A 159 -5.46 25.84 12.54
CA LYS A 159 -6.55 26.77 12.23
C LYS A 159 -7.87 26.25 12.77
N ARG A 160 -8.72 27.16 13.26
CA ARG A 160 -10.08 26.83 13.70
C ARG A 160 -11.12 27.07 12.61
N TYR A 161 -12.08 26.17 12.51
CA TYR A 161 -13.11 26.16 11.47
C TYR A 161 -14.50 26.33 12.06
N GLY A 162 -15.32 27.13 11.40
CA GLY A 162 -16.76 27.23 11.70
C GLY A 162 -17.56 26.12 11.04
N VAL A 163 -17.01 25.46 10.01
CA VAL A 163 -17.63 24.35 9.28
C VAL A 163 -16.62 23.22 9.12
N ILE A 164 -16.99 22.03 9.56
CA ILE A 164 -16.24 20.80 9.33
C ILE A 164 -17.13 19.86 8.51
N TYR A 165 -16.61 19.36 7.39
CA TYR A 165 -17.24 18.34 6.57
C TYR A 165 -16.36 17.10 6.58
N ALA A 166 -16.91 15.94 6.93
CA ALA A 166 -16.11 14.74 7.16
C ALA A 166 -16.74 13.51 6.53
N ASP A 167 -15.91 12.71 5.85
CA ASP A 167 -16.24 11.37 5.34
C ASP A 167 -15.26 10.33 5.89
N PRO A 168 -15.40 9.92 7.16
CA PRO A 168 -14.43 9.04 7.78
C PRO A 168 -14.31 7.71 7.04
N GLU A 169 -13.10 7.15 7.04
CA GLU A 169 -12.81 5.87 6.44
C GLU A 169 -13.23 4.71 7.36
N TRP A 170 -14.56 4.58 7.54
CA TRP A 170 -15.19 3.61 8.42
C TRP A 170 -14.74 2.17 8.15
N ARG A 171 -14.24 1.49 9.19
CA ARG A 171 -14.12 0.02 9.16
C ARG A 171 -15.46 -0.62 9.50
N PHE A 172 -16.03 -1.35 8.53
CA PHE A 172 -17.22 -2.15 8.74
C PHE A 172 -16.86 -3.63 8.94
N GLU A 173 -17.22 -4.19 10.09
CA GLU A 173 -17.03 -5.62 10.36
C GLU A 173 -18.07 -6.46 9.61
N VAL A 174 -17.62 -7.23 8.62
CA VAL A 174 -18.48 -8.12 7.84
C VAL A 174 -18.89 -9.36 8.63
N TYR A 175 -20.09 -9.88 8.37
CA TYR A 175 -20.62 -11.07 9.07
C TYR A 175 -19.74 -12.32 8.95
N SER A 176 -19.05 -12.48 7.81
CA SER A 176 -18.11 -13.57 7.56
C SER A 176 -16.86 -13.00 6.91
N ARG A 177 -15.70 -13.19 7.55
CA ARG A 177 -14.42 -12.78 6.95
C ARG A 177 -13.99 -13.70 5.81
N ASP A 178 -14.44 -14.96 5.79
CA ASP A 178 -14.07 -15.91 4.73
C ASP A 178 -14.83 -15.68 3.42
N THR A 179 -16.05 -15.12 3.49
CA THR A 179 -16.94 -14.97 2.33
C THR A 179 -17.49 -13.57 2.12
N GLY A 180 -17.26 -12.64 3.05
CA GLY A 180 -17.80 -11.28 3.03
C GLY A 180 -16.80 -10.19 2.68
N MET A 181 -15.51 -10.53 2.57
CA MET A 181 -14.44 -9.55 2.40
C MET A 181 -14.37 -8.97 0.99
N ASP A 182 -14.93 -9.61 -0.04
CA ASP A 182 -14.86 -9.15 -1.44
C ASP A 182 -15.43 -7.73 -1.64
N ARG A 183 -16.34 -7.30 -0.76
CA ARG A 183 -16.99 -5.98 -0.81
C ARG A 183 -16.57 -5.04 0.33
N ALA A 184 -15.54 -5.40 1.09
CA ALA A 184 -15.04 -4.59 2.19
C ALA A 184 -14.33 -3.33 1.65
N ALA A 185 -14.54 -2.20 2.33
CA ALA A 185 -13.87 -0.93 1.98
C ALA A 185 -12.33 -1.04 2.06
N ASP A 186 -11.83 -1.91 2.95
CA ASP A 186 -10.40 -2.23 3.11
C ASP A 186 -9.71 -2.71 1.82
N ASN A 187 -10.46 -3.21 0.84
CA ASN A 187 -9.92 -3.60 -0.46
C ASN A 187 -9.56 -2.39 -1.34
N HIS A 188 -10.09 -1.21 -1.02
CA HIS A 188 -9.92 0.01 -1.81
C HIS A 188 -8.99 1.02 -1.13
N TYR A 189 -9.08 1.19 0.19
CA TYR A 189 -8.25 2.10 0.97
C TYR A 189 -8.17 1.63 2.44
N PRO A 190 -7.12 2.01 3.20
CA PRO A 190 -7.03 1.68 4.62
C PRO A 190 -8.22 2.25 5.39
N THR A 191 -8.88 1.43 6.21
CA THR A 191 -9.97 1.88 7.10
C THR A 191 -9.52 1.99 8.55
N SER A 192 -10.23 2.82 9.33
CA SER A 192 -10.00 3.04 10.76
C SER A 192 -11.14 2.47 11.59
N SER A 193 -10.82 1.97 12.79
CA SER A 193 -11.86 1.60 13.75
C SER A 193 -12.63 2.84 14.23
N THR A 194 -13.86 2.66 14.70
CA THR A 194 -14.63 3.76 15.30
C THR A 194 -13.87 4.43 16.45
N GLU A 195 -13.14 3.65 17.26
CA GLU A 195 -12.33 4.19 18.36
C GLU A 195 -11.20 5.08 17.85
N ASP A 196 -10.48 4.67 16.80
CA ASP A 196 -9.43 5.49 16.18
C ASP A 196 -10.00 6.79 15.61
N ILE A 197 -11.21 6.75 15.03
CA ILE A 197 -11.89 7.93 14.49
C ILE A 197 -12.31 8.86 15.65
N CYS A 198 -12.90 8.33 16.71
CA CYS A 198 -13.26 9.10 17.91
C CYS A 198 -12.05 9.82 18.53
N ASN A 199 -10.88 9.17 18.55
CA ASN A 199 -9.66 9.70 19.15
C ASN A 199 -8.96 10.80 18.32
N ARG A 200 -9.47 11.11 17.12
CA ARG A 200 -8.92 12.23 16.33
C ARG A 200 -9.16 13.56 17.05
N PRO A 201 -8.16 14.47 17.10
CA PRO A 201 -8.29 15.77 17.76
C PRO A 201 -9.11 16.77 16.93
N VAL A 202 -10.24 16.36 16.34
CA VAL A 202 -11.12 17.23 15.55
C VAL A 202 -11.71 18.36 16.41
N ALA A 203 -11.88 18.09 17.71
CA ALA A 203 -12.28 19.10 18.68
C ALA A 203 -11.33 20.30 18.76
N ASP A 204 -10.03 20.11 18.48
CA ASP A 204 -9.00 21.15 18.59
C ASP A 204 -9.05 22.15 17.43
N ILE A 205 -9.53 21.70 16.26
CA ILE A 205 -9.70 22.52 15.06
C ILE A 205 -11.11 23.08 14.91
N ALA A 206 -12.04 22.73 15.79
CA ALA A 206 -13.37 23.31 15.80
C ALA A 206 -13.35 24.68 16.49
N ALA A 207 -13.98 25.68 15.87
CA ALA A 207 -14.31 26.94 16.54
C ALA A 207 -15.32 26.71 17.68
N ASP A 208 -15.47 27.69 18.58
CA ASP A 208 -16.44 27.62 19.69
C ASP A 208 -17.87 27.43 19.17
N ASP A 209 -18.21 28.15 18.09
CA ASP A 209 -19.43 27.95 17.30
C ASP A 209 -19.07 27.24 16.00
N CYS A 210 -19.34 25.93 15.93
CA CYS A 210 -18.95 25.10 14.79
C CYS A 210 -20.05 24.11 14.40
N VAL A 211 -20.27 23.94 13.09
CA VAL A 211 -21.14 22.91 12.54
C VAL A 211 -20.32 21.78 11.94
N LEU A 212 -20.70 20.55 12.27
CA LEU A 212 -20.16 19.33 11.69
C LEU A 212 -21.18 18.71 10.76
N PHE A 213 -20.76 18.43 9.53
CA PHE A 213 -21.45 17.62 8.55
C PHE A 213 -20.69 16.29 8.42
N LEU A 214 -21.26 15.19 8.91
CA LEU A 214 -20.59 13.90 9.03
C LEU A 214 -21.29 12.83 8.20
N TRP A 215 -20.59 12.27 7.22
CA TRP A 215 -21.10 11.14 6.44
C TRP A 215 -21.08 9.84 7.24
N ALA A 216 -22.16 9.07 7.09
CA ALA A 216 -22.26 7.71 7.55
C ALA A 216 -22.92 6.84 6.47
N THR A 217 -22.40 5.63 6.30
CA THR A 217 -23.19 4.58 5.66
C THR A 217 -24.27 4.13 6.64
N VAL A 218 -25.39 3.59 6.13
CA VAL A 218 -26.54 3.17 6.94
C VAL A 218 -26.16 2.34 8.18
N PRO A 219 -25.31 1.29 8.10
CA PRO A 219 -24.95 0.52 9.29
C PRO A 219 -24.04 1.27 10.28
N MET A 220 -23.31 2.29 9.82
CA MET A 220 -22.39 3.07 10.66
C MET A 220 -23.08 4.23 11.38
N LEU A 221 -24.40 4.38 11.27
CA LEU A 221 -25.14 5.44 11.97
C LEU A 221 -24.88 5.47 13.49
N PRO A 222 -24.90 4.34 14.24
CA PRO A 222 -24.59 4.36 15.66
C PRO A 222 -23.17 4.85 15.96
N ASP A 223 -22.18 4.40 15.17
CA ASP A 223 -20.78 4.79 15.29
C ASP A 223 -20.57 6.27 14.96
N ALA A 224 -21.25 6.78 13.93
CA ALA A 224 -21.18 8.19 13.57
C ALA A 224 -21.73 9.10 14.68
N LEU A 225 -22.81 8.69 15.37
CA LEU A 225 -23.30 9.42 16.54
C LEU A 225 -22.29 9.40 17.70
N ARG A 226 -21.57 8.29 17.91
CA ARG A 226 -20.48 8.22 18.90
C ARG A 226 -19.32 9.13 18.53
N VAL A 227 -18.96 9.19 17.25
CA VAL A 227 -17.90 10.08 16.76
C VAL A 227 -18.28 11.56 16.96
N MET A 228 -19.53 11.93 16.67
CA MET A 228 -20.00 13.30 16.93
C MET A 228 -19.85 13.67 18.40
N ASP A 229 -20.26 12.79 19.32
CA ASP A 229 -20.12 13.03 20.76
C ASP A 229 -18.65 13.12 21.20
N ALA A 230 -17.79 12.23 20.70
CA ALA A 230 -16.35 12.25 21.00
C ALA A 230 -15.64 13.51 20.48
N TRP A 231 -16.09 14.06 19.35
CA TRP A 231 -15.60 15.32 18.80
C TRP A 231 -16.29 16.54 19.42
N ASP A 232 -17.16 16.35 20.43
CA ASP A 232 -17.93 17.39 21.13
C ASP A 232 -18.83 18.20 20.19
N PHE A 233 -19.60 17.47 19.36
CA PHE A 233 -20.70 17.98 18.54
C PHE A 233 -22.01 17.30 18.95
N ARG A 234 -23.02 18.09 19.28
CA ARG A 234 -24.37 17.55 19.53
C ARG A 234 -25.12 17.35 18.23
N TYR A 235 -25.57 16.12 17.99
CA TYR A 235 -26.45 15.80 16.86
C TYR A 235 -27.72 16.66 16.85
N LYS A 236 -28.13 17.10 15.65
CA LYS A 236 -29.33 17.92 15.42
C LYS A 236 -30.31 17.27 14.46
N SER A 237 -29.85 16.91 13.28
CA SER A 237 -30.66 16.33 12.20
C SER A 237 -29.76 15.67 11.16
N HIS A 238 -30.33 15.16 10.07
CA HIS A 238 -29.58 14.61 8.94
C HIS A 238 -30.28 14.83 7.60
N CYS A 239 -29.50 14.70 6.53
CA CYS A 239 -29.98 14.58 5.15
C CYS A 239 -29.72 13.18 4.62
N ILE A 240 -30.53 12.74 3.67
CA ILE A 240 -30.41 11.49 2.96
C ILE A 240 -29.96 11.78 1.53
N TRP A 241 -28.84 11.19 1.12
CA TRP A 241 -28.48 11.12 -0.28
C TRP A 241 -29.16 9.92 -0.92
N ALA A 242 -30.17 10.16 -1.77
CA ALA A 242 -30.79 9.13 -2.59
C ALA A 242 -29.91 8.83 -3.81
N LYS A 243 -29.47 7.56 -3.90
CA LYS A 243 -28.60 7.07 -4.97
C LYS A 243 -29.42 6.60 -6.17
N ASP A 244 -28.86 6.81 -7.35
CA ASP A 244 -29.43 6.34 -8.62
C ASP A 244 -29.40 4.82 -8.80
N ARG A 245 -28.68 4.09 -7.94
CA ARG A 245 -28.54 2.64 -7.98
C ARG A 245 -28.54 2.00 -6.60
N ILE A 246 -29.02 0.76 -6.55
CA ILE A 246 -29.14 -0.04 -5.32
C ILE A 246 -27.78 -0.65 -4.93
N GLY A 247 -27.33 -0.39 -3.71
CA GLY A 247 -26.12 -0.93 -3.09
C GLY A 247 -26.35 -2.16 -2.22
N THR A 248 -25.35 -2.49 -1.40
CA THR A 248 -25.36 -3.65 -0.50
C THR A 248 -26.27 -3.45 0.73
N GLY A 249 -26.51 -4.53 1.47
CA GLY A 249 -27.16 -4.49 2.78
C GLY A 249 -27.77 -5.85 3.14
N TYR A 250 -27.84 -6.14 4.45
CA TYR A 250 -28.27 -7.44 4.97
C TYR A 250 -29.79 -7.53 5.11
N TRP A 251 -30.42 -6.53 5.74
CA TRP A 251 -31.87 -6.47 5.96
C TRP A 251 -32.60 -5.78 4.81
N PHE A 252 -32.05 -4.64 4.39
CA PHE A 252 -32.52 -3.88 3.24
C PHE A 252 -31.33 -3.60 2.33
N ARG A 253 -31.57 -3.58 1.02
CA ARG A 253 -30.56 -3.15 0.05
C ARG A 253 -30.48 -1.63 0.07
N ASN A 254 -29.33 -1.08 0.43
CA ASN A 254 -29.21 0.36 0.66
C ASN A 254 -29.13 1.11 -0.67
N GLN A 255 -30.09 2.00 -0.92
CA GLN A 255 -30.08 2.96 -2.04
C GLN A 255 -29.80 4.38 -1.55
N HIS A 256 -29.22 4.54 -0.36
CA HIS A 256 -28.90 5.85 0.19
C HIS A 256 -27.69 5.85 1.11
N GLU A 257 -27.19 7.05 1.39
CA GLU A 257 -26.24 7.37 2.47
C GLU A 257 -26.78 8.52 3.32
N ILE A 258 -26.22 8.69 4.51
CA ILE A 258 -26.70 9.63 5.52
C ILE A 258 -25.63 10.71 5.71
N LEU A 259 -26.02 11.98 5.66
CA LEU A 259 -25.21 13.12 6.08
C LEU A 259 -25.78 13.69 7.38
N LEU A 260 -25.11 13.42 8.50
CA LEU A 260 -25.50 13.93 9.81
C LEU A 260 -25.09 15.39 9.97
N VAL A 261 -25.88 16.15 10.72
CA VAL A 261 -25.57 17.53 11.13
C VAL A 261 -25.48 17.60 12.65
N GLY A 262 -24.33 18.06 13.14
CA GLY A 262 -24.10 18.34 14.55
C GLY A 262 -23.58 19.75 14.77
N THR A 263 -23.75 20.27 15.97
CA THR A 263 -23.24 21.60 16.32
C THR A 263 -22.52 21.58 17.66
N ARG A 264 -21.49 22.41 17.75
CA ARG A 264 -20.87 22.89 18.97
C ARG A 264 -21.22 24.37 19.14
N GLY A 265 -21.45 24.82 20.38
CA GLY A 265 -21.78 26.21 20.66
C GLY A 265 -23.14 26.63 20.09
N ASN A 266 -23.21 27.88 19.63
CA ASN A 266 -24.40 28.57 19.14
C ASN A 266 -24.28 28.95 17.65
N VAL A 267 -24.23 27.95 16.79
CA VAL A 267 -24.22 28.16 15.33
C VAL A 267 -25.61 28.56 14.84
N PRO A 268 -25.75 29.60 14.00
CA PRO A 268 -27.02 29.94 13.38
C PRO A 268 -27.45 28.83 12.40
N ALA A 269 -28.63 28.27 12.62
CA ALA A 269 -29.28 27.42 11.63
C ALA A 269 -29.70 28.25 10.39
N PRO A 270 -29.85 27.63 9.21
CA PRO A 270 -30.34 28.33 8.03
C PRO A 270 -31.70 28.97 8.29
N ALA A 271 -31.92 30.15 7.70
CA ALA A 271 -33.15 30.90 7.88
C ALA A 271 -34.38 30.08 7.46
N MET A 272 -35.48 30.26 8.19
CA MET A 272 -36.77 29.62 7.87
C MET A 272 -37.19 29.94 6.43
N GLY A 273 -37.52 28.91 5.67
CA GLY A 273 -37.88 28.98 4.26
C GLY A 273 -36.69 28.92 3.29
N THR A 274 -35.45 28.97 3.78
CA THR A 274 -34.25 28.77 2.96
C THR A 274 -33.66 27.37 3.06
N GLN A 275 -34.21 26.54 3.96
CA GLN A 275 -33.77 25.17 4.13
C GLN A 275 -34.01 24.35 2.86
N VAL A 276 -33.04 23.52 2.50
CA VAL A 276 -33.18 22.47 1.51
C VAL A 276 -33.99 21.29 2.07
N GLU A 277 -34.61 20.53 1.19
CA GLU A 277 -35.28 19.28 1.55
C GLU A 277 -34.25 18.25 2.06
N SER A 278 -34.66 17.43 3.02
CA SER A 278 -33.78 16.44 3.66
C SER A 278 -33.49 15.23 2.77
N LEU A 279 -34.17 15.07 1.63
CA LEU A 279 -33.92 14.03 0.64
C LEU A 279 -33.28 14.68 -0.59
N VAL A 280 -32.07 14.25 -0.94
CA VAL A 280 -31.30 14.83 -2.04
C VAL A 280 -30.97 13.73 -3.06
N ASP A 281 -31.57 13.82 -4.23
CA ASP A 281 -31.24 12.94 -5.36
C ASP A 281 -29.94 13.38 -6.03
N ALA A 282 -28.98 12.46 -6.14
CA ALA A 282 -27.76 12.67 -6.91
C ALA A 282 -27.19 11.34 -7.44
N PRO A 283 -26.60 11.33 -8.65
CA PRO A 283 -26.02 10.12 -9.22
C PRO A 283 -24.78 9.67 -8.44
N VAL A 284 -24.54 8.37 -8.38
CA VAL A 284 -23.32 7.81 -7.77
C VAL A 284 -22.13 8.01 -8.70
N GLY A 285 -21.07 8.64 -8.19
CA GLY A 285 -19.80 8.83 -8.89
C GLY A 285 -18.84 7.63 -8.75
N ARG A 286 -17.54 7.93 -8.63
CA ARG A 286 -16.51 6.94 -8.29
C ARG A 286 -16.75 6.34 -6.91
N HIS A 287 -16.05 5.25 -6.59
CA HIS A 287 -16.22 4.54 -5.33
C HIS A 287 -16.03 5.47 -4.12
N SER A 288 -17.09 5.63 -3.31
CA SER A 288 -17.14 6.52 -2.13
C SER A 288 -17.06 8.03 -2.42
N GLU A 289 -17.17 8.45 -3.69
CA GLU A 289 -17.19 9.87 -4.06
C GLU A 289 -18.54 10.50 -3.69
N LYS A 290 -18.49 11.55 -2.84
CA LYS A 290 -19.68 12.25 -2.37
C LYS A 290 -20.15 13.30 -3.39
N PRO A 291 -21.47 13.50 -3.59
CA PRO A 291 -21.95 14.41 -4.61
C PRO A 291 -21.61 15.89 -4.35
N GLU A 292 -21.28 16.59 -5.42
CA GLU A 292 -21.02 18.04 -5.45
C GLU A 292 -22.13 18.87 -4.80
N LYS A 293 -23.40 18.42 -4.92
CA LYS A 293 -24.58 19.11 -4.36
C LYS A 293 -24.46 19.36 -2.85
N PHE A 294 -23.80 18.49 -2.09
CA PHE A 294 -23.67 18.66 -0.64
C PHE A 294 -22.68 19.78 -0.28
N TYR A 295 -21.60 19.94 -1.05
CA TYR A 295 -20.72 21.09 -0.87
C TYR A 295 -21.45 22.40 -1.16
N GLN A 296 -22.19 22.47 -2.28
CA GLN A 296 -22.96 23.65 -2.67
C GLN A 296 -24.01 24.03 -1.61
N LEU A 297 -24.66 23.04 -1.01
CA LEU A 297 -25.57 23.22 0.11
C LEU A 297 -24.87 23.86 1.31
N ILE A 298 -23.71 23.30 1.72
CA ILE A 298 -22.96 23.81 2.87
C ILE A 298 -22.44 25.23 2.61
N GLU A 299 -21.95 25.49 1.40
CA GLU A 299 -21.47 26.82 0.97
C GLU A 299 -22.59 27.86 0.97
N ARG A 300 -23.80 27.47 0.54
CA ARG A 300 -24.98 28.34 0.57
C ARG A 300 -25.38 28.68 2.01
N TYR A 301 -25.30 27.72 2.93
CA TYR A 301 -25.65 27.96 4.34
C TYR A 301 -24.59 28.77 5.08
N PHE A 302 -23.31 28.56 4.77
CA PHE A 302 -22.19 29.16 5.48
C PHE A 302 -21.18 29.80 4.52
N PRO A 303 -21.56 30.86 3.77
CA PRO A 303 -20.73 31.40 2.70
C PRO A 303 -19.38 31.94 3.20
N SER A 304 -19.35 32.55 4.39
CA SER A 304 -18.19 33.28 4.93
C SER A 304 -17.38 32.51 5.96
N LEU A 305 -17.89 31.42 6.54
CA LEU A 305 -17.15 30.69 7.57
C LEU A 305 -15.96 29.93 6.97
N PRO A 306 -14.80 29.88 7.66
CA PRO A 306 -13.72 28.98 7.30
C PRO A 306 -14.20 27.53 7.32
N LYS A 307 -13.84 26.76 6.30
CA LYS A 307 -14.28 25.39 6.09
C LYS A 307 -13.10 24.45 5.91
N ILE A 308 -13.23 23.23 6.42
CA ILE A 308 -12.30 22.13 6.16
C ILE A 308 -13.07 20.87 5.78
N GLU A 309 -12.54 20.14 4.80
CA GLU A 309 -12.94 18.77 4.50
C GLU A 309 -11.93 17.80 5.11
N LEU A 310 -12.41 16.90 5.96
CA LEU A 310 -11.66 15.78 6.50
C LEU A 310 -11.91 14.54 5.64
N ASN A 311 -10.83 13.79 5.36
CA ASN A 311 -10.80 12.70 4.38
C ASN A 311 -11.02 13.17 2.93
N ALA A 312 -10.58 14.39 2.63
CA ALA A 312 -10.67 14.98 1.29
C ALA A 312 -9.88 14.17 0.25
N ARG A 313 -10.40 14.13 -0.98
CA ARG A 313 -9.72 13.52 -2.14
C ARG A 313 -9.42 14.50 -3.27
N ALA A 314 -9.99 15.70 -3.21
CA ALA A 314 -9.83 16.73 -4.21
C ALA A 314 -9.75 18.10 -3.54
N ALA A 315 -9.05 19.04 -4.17
CA ALA A 315 -9.01 20.42 -3.69
C ALA A 315 -10.32 21.11 -4.05
N ARG A 316 -10.82 21.96 -3.16
CA ARG A 316 -12.02 22.76 -3.41
C ARG A 316 -11.78 24.22 -3.03
N PRO A 317 -12.05 25.18 -3.92
CA PRO A 317 -11.89 26.61 -3.60
C PRO A 317 -12.68 27.00 -2.34
N GLY A 318 -12.03 27.67 -1.40
CA GLY A 318 -12.65 28.10 -0.15
C GLY A 318 -12.71 27.04 0.96
N TRP A 319 -12.12 25.86 0.72
CA TRP A 319 -12.00 24.78 1.69
C TRP A 319 -10.55 24.41 1.90
N ASP A 320 -10.16 24.25 3.17
CA ASP A 320 -8.94 23.53 3.50
C ASP A 320 -9.22 22.02 3.38
N ALA A 321 -8.20 21.24 3.03
CA ALA A 321 -8.33 19.80 2.79
C ALA A 321 -7.37 19.03 3.71
N TRP A 322 -7.88 17.98 4.35
CA TRP A 322 -7.09 17.09 5.18
C TRP A 322 -7.46 15.63 4.92
N GLY A 323 -6.48 14.72 4.95
CA GLY A 323 -6.69 13.29 4.78
C GLY A 323 -5.57 12.60 4.01
N TYR A 324 -5.61 11.27 4.02
CA TYR A 324 -4.57 10.43 3.39
C TYR A 324 -4.43 10.65 1.87
N GLU A 325 -5.53 11.00 1.20
CA GLU A 325 -5.59 11.31 -0.23
C GLU A 325 -5.80 12.81 -0.50
N ALA A 326 -5.68 13.66 0.52
CA ALA A 326 -5.87 15.08 0.35
C ALA A 326 -4.79 15.66 -0.58
N PRO A 327 -5.13 16.62 -1.45
CA PRO A 327 -4.14 17.32 -2.25
C PRO A 327 -3.06 17.93 -1.35
N ILE A 328 -1.80 17.70 -1.69
CA ILE A 328 -0.68 18.38 -1.03
C ILE A 328 -0.84 19.86 -1.34
N GLY A 329 -1.05 20.68 -0.30
CA GLY A 329 -1.21 22.12 -0.46
C GLY A 329 0.00 22.69 -1.18
N THR A 330 -0.21 23.22 -2.39
CA THR A 330 0.69 24.24 -2.92
C THR A 330 0.50 25.44 -2.02
N GLU A 331 1.55 25.85 -1.30
CA GLU A 331 1.58 27.10 -0.55
C GLU A 331 0.93 28.20 -1.40
N ALA A 332 -0.03 28.91 -0.81
CA ALA A 332 -0.64 30.07 -1.45
C ALA A 332 0.49 31.06 -1.77
N ALA A 333 0.66 31.35 -3.07
CA ALA A 333 1.60 32.34 -3.59
C ALA A 333 1.24 33.77 -3.14
#